data_AF-A0A518AUK6-F1
#
_entry.id   AF-A0A518AUK6-F1
#
_cell.length_a   1.000
_cell.length_b   1.000
_cell.length_c   1.000
_cell.angle_alpha   90.00
_cell.angle_beta   90.00
_cell.angle_gamma   90.00
#
_symmetry.space_group_name_H-M   'P 1'
#
loop_
_entity.id
_entity.type
_entity.pdbx_description
1 polymer ?
#
loop_
_entity_poly.entity_id
_entity_poly.type
_entity_poly.pdbx_seq_one_letter_code
_entity_poly.pdbx_strand_id
1 'polypeptide(L)'
;MRLLYCFLVLFGLLISNAPAFGQESSAVDPQVQAFAEHVAELIKQGDPKAIEAVCDIKYDFRQIAGDTEFHFQDKEKWIQSLTEKAKLLPPLHTPLLFPEQTVESCQLISVRKVKDSHLAIERVFTDDGTLTYLWLTISPKEAGSFAVVACESTLSGGEISAFIRMLLTRYAPWETPDGMISDQAENAPALSLEKRYVYGMLQALKKMDLLSVTQLYMQLPPEIQDLQSQPLIAMVALQSALKLNEVAQSQQIEGLKQFSANTIQRAVQQCPKSPSIAFYSWDWFLENGQPDVALEQLQVLKQEIGNDPYLALNEAEVLVAKGETQEGYELVKQAMKSLGDIQTCYLIAASIYARGGDYKSTTHWLEQAEIKFDTKYHLDDLSDTAWKSFIESREYQEWQSKSSKPAAGDESSEP
;
A
#
# COMPACT_ATOMS: atom_id res chain seq x y z
N MET A 1 26.47 -2.36 44.59
CA MET A 1 25.44 -2.49 45.64
C MET A 1 24.16 -1.89 45.07
N ARG A 2 23.17 -2.68 44.62
CA ARG A 2 22.04 -3.25 45.41
C ARG A 2 21.20 -2.13 46.06
N LEU A 3 19.86 -1.99 45.97
CA LEU A 3 18.68 -2.82 45.64
C LEU A 3 17.45 -1.83 45.57
N LEU A 4 16.49 -1.93 44.62
CA LEU A 4 15.06 -2.38 44.77
C LEU A 4 14.21 -1.64 45.86
N TYR A 5 12.91 -1.24 45.78
CA TYR A 5 11.71 -1.68 45.01
C TYR A 5 10.48 -0.73 45.22
N CYS A 6 9.69 -0.48 44.15
CA CYS A 6 8.20 -0.53 43.95
C CYS A 6 7.18 0.23 44.87
N PHE A 7 5.96 0.71 44.49
CA PHE A 7 4.89 0.43 43.46
C PHE A 7 4.10 1.78 43.18
N LEU A 8 3.73 2.22 41.96
CA LEU A 8 2.52 1.97 41.10
C LEU A 8 1.18 2.47 41.74
N VAL A 9 0.23 3.22 41.13
CA VAL A 9 -0.52 3.07 39.85
C VAL A 9 -1.39 4.35 39.55
N LEU A 10 -1.70 4.59 38.25
CA LEU A 10 -2.92 5.15 37.60
C LEU A 10 -2.83 6.48 36.82
N PHE A 11 -3.43 6.43 35.62
CA PHE A 11 -3.61 7.41 34.54
C PHE A 11 -2.52 7.53 33.46
N GLY A 12 -2.69 6.72 32.42
CA GLY A 12 -2.01 6.81 31.13
C GLY A 12 -2.60 5.81 30.15
N LEU A 13 -3.68 6.18 29.46
CA LEU A 13 -4.29 5.38 28.38
C LEU A 13 -4.66 6.29 27.21
N LEU A 14 -3.79 6.28 26.20
CA LEU A 14 -4.07 6.23 24.76
C LEU A 14 -2.73 6.50 24.03
N ILE A 15 -1.87 5.48 24.10
CA ILE A 15 -0.54 5.47 23.49
C ILE A 15 -0.65 4.83 22.12
N SER A 16 -0.12 5.53 21.10
CA SER A 16 0.30 5.00 19.82
C SER A 16 1.29 3.83 20.03
N ASN A 17 0.81 2.59 19.94
CA ASN A 17 1.65 1.40 20.03
C ASN A 17 1.71 0.71 18.66
N ALA A 18 2.46 1.28 17.72
CA ALA A 18 3.16 0.42 16.78
C ALA A 18 4.37 -0.13 17.57
N PRO A 19 4.44 -1.43 17.90
CA PRO A 19 5.56 -1.96 18.66
C PRO A 19 6.85 -1.78 17.85
N ALA A 20 7.92 -1.31 18.48
CA ALA A 20 9.25 -1.34 17.88
C ALA A 20 9.62 -2.81 17.59
N PHE A 21 9.65 -3.18 16.31
CA PHE A 21 9.84 -4.55 15.86
C PHE A 21 11.28 -5.01 16.08
N GLY A 22 11.46 -6.03 16.95
CA GLY A 22 12.73 -6.73 17.16
C GLY A 22 12.80 -8.02 16.32
N GLN A 23 13.98 -8.31 15.77
CA GLN A 23 14.28 -9.49 14.96
C GLN A 23 14.29 -10.79 15.80
N GLU A 24 13.13 -11.35 16.11
CA GLU A 24 13.02 -12.77 16.40
C GLU A 24 12.09 -13.41 15.38
N SER A 25 12.68 -14.08 14.38
CA SER A 25 11.97 -14.96 13.48
C SER A 25 11.55 -16.20 14.27
N SER A 26 10.36 -16.15 14.89
CA SER A 26 9.73 -17.35 15.42
C SER A 26 9.18 -18.17 14.25
N ALA A 27 9.37 -19.48 14.25
CA ALA A 27 8.68 -20.38 13.33
C ALA A 27 7.17 -20.05 13.32
N VAL A 28 6.58 -19.99 12.13
CA VAL A 28 5.16 -19.69 11.94
C VAL A 28 4.34 -20.70 12.74
N ASP A 29 3.36 -20.22 13.52
CA ASP A 29 2.44 -21.10 14.24
C ASP A 29 1.72 -22.01 13.23
N PRO A 30 1.85 -23.36 13.35
CA PRO A 30 1.26 -24.29 12.40
C PRO A 30 -0.25 -24.12 12.23
N GLN A 31 -0.96 -23.66 13.26
CA GLN A 31 -2.40 -23.39 13.17
C GLN A 31 -2.70 -22.18 12.29
N VAL A 32 -1.87 -21.15 12.35
CA VAL A 32 -2.05 -19.96 11.49
C VAL A 32 -1.66 -20.29 10.05
N GLN A 33 -0.60 -21.07 9.84
CA GLN A 33 -0.25 -21.53 8.49
C GLN A 33 -1.39 -22.34 7.86
N ALA A 34 -1.98 -23.29 8.60
CA ALA A 34 -3.12 -24.07 8.13
C ALA A 34 -4.35 -23.19 7.84
N PHE A 35 -4.61 -22.17 8.66
CA PHE A 35 -5.67 -21.19 8.42
C PHE A 35 -5.45 -20.43 7.10
N ALA A 36 -4.23 -19.96 6.84
CA ALA A 36 -3.94 -19.20 5.63
C ALA A 36 -3.96 -20.06 4.36
N GLU A 37 -3.45 -21.29 4.42
CA GLU A 37 -3.58 -22.26 3.33
C GLU A 37 -5.05 -22.54 3.01
N HIS A 38 -5.91 -22.63 4.04
CA HIS A 38 -7.34 -22.78 3.87
C HIS A 38 -7.98 -21.55 3.19
N VAL A 39 -7.68 -20.34 3.64
CA VAL A 39 -8.18 -19.10 3.03
C VAL A 39 -7.75 -18.97 1.56
N ALA A 40 -6.49 -19.26 1.24
CA ALA A 40 -5.97 -19.21 -0.13
C ALA A 40 -6.70 -20.19 -1.07
N GLU A 41 -7.04 -21.38 -0.57
CA GLU A 41 -7.80 -22.37 -1.33
C GLU A 41 -9.25 -21.90 -1.59
N LEU A 42 -9.90 -21.27 -0.60
CA LEU A 42 -11.24 -20.71 -0.76
C LEU A 42 -11.29 -19.56 -1.77
N ILE A 43 -10.24 -18.72 -1.81
CA ILE A 43 -10.10 -17.65 -2.82
C ILE A 43 -10.02 -18.26 -4.22
N LYS A 44 -9.21 -19.30 -4.42
CA LYS A 44 -9.12 -20.01 -5.72
C LYS A 44 -10.44 -20.62 -6.16
N GLN A 45 -11.25 -21.06 -5.21
CA GLN A 45 -12.58 -21.63 -5.49
C GLN A 45 -13.62 -20.57 -5.84
N GLY A 46 -13.33 -19.29 -5.60
CA GLY A 46 -14.25 -18.20 -5.89
C GLY A 46 -15.57 -18.30 -5.12
N ASP A 47 -15.54 -18.78 -3.87
CA ASP A 47 -16.72 -18.87 -2.99
C ASP A 47 -16.64 -17.83 -1.85
N PRO A 48 -17.22 -16.63 -2.04
CA PRO A 48 -17.19 -15.56 -1.05
C PRO A 48 -17.82 -15.95 0.30
N LYS A 49 -18.81 -16.86 0.30
CA LYS A 49 -19.50 -17.27 1.53
C LYS A 49 -18.63 -18.20 2.37
N ALA A 50 -17.83 -19.04 1.73
CA ALA A 50 -16.86 -19.87 2.42
C ALA A 50 -15.74 -19.02 3.05
N ILE A 51 -15.26 -18.00 2.32
CA ILE A 51 -14.31 -17.02 2.85
C ILE A 51 -14.92 -16.28 4.06
N GLU A 52 -16.18 -15.84 3.97
CA GLU A 52 -16.91 -15.18 5.07
C GLU A 52 -17.02 -16.05 6.33
N ALA A 53 -17.26 -17.35 6.17
CA ALA A 53 -17.39 -18.27 7.29
C ALA A 53 -16.07 -18.49 8.06
N VAL A 54 -14.94 -18.37 7.37
CA VAL A 54 -13.59 -18.61 7.91
C VAL A 54 -12.96 -17.31 8.41
N CYS A 55 -13.11 -16.24 7.65
CA CYS A 55 -12.71 -14.89 7.99
C CYS A 55 -13.93 -14.13 8.53
N ASP A 56 -14.35 -14.42 9.76
CA ASP A 56 -15.41 -13.66 10.44
C ASP A 56 -14.91 -12.22 10.72
N ILE A 57 -14.86 -11.39 9.66
CA ILE A 57 -14.55 -9.97 9.62
C ILE A 57 -15.78 -9.22 10.11
N LYS A 58 -16.26 -9.58 11.30
CA LYS A 58 -17.06 -8.64 12.08
C LYS A 58 -16.06 -7.72 12.72
N TYR A 59 -15.90 -6.53 12.14
CA TYR A 59 -15.36 -5.40 12.90
C TYR A 59 -16.18 -5.32 14.18
N ASP A 60 -15.57 -5.71 15.31
CA ASP A 60 -16.20 -5.50 16.59
C ASP A 60 -16.07 -4.01 16.90
N PHE A 61 -17.00 -3.21 16.36
CA PHE A 61 -17.09 -1.78 16.64
C PHE A 61 -17.21 -1.51 18.14
N ARG A 62 -17.56 -2.51 18.98
CA ARG A 62 -17.52 -2.39 20.44
C ARG A 62 -16.10 -2.39 21.00
N GLN A 63 -15.14 -3.10 20.38
CA GLN A 63 -13.71 -2.99 20.73
C GLN A 63 -13.17 -1.61 20.32
N ILE A 64 -13.47 -1.15 19.10
CA ILE A 64 -13.07 0.20 18.63
C ILE A 64 -13.68 1.31 19.52
N ALA A 65 -14.93 1.14 19.95
CA ALA A 65 -15.62 2.04 20.89
C ALA A 65 -15.23 1.83 22.36
N GLY A 66 -14.56 0.72 22.68
CA GLY A 66 -14.14 0.34 24.03
C GLY A 66 -12.89 1.09 24.46
N ASP A 67 -11.98 1.32 23.52
CA ASP A 67 -10.71 2.02 23.75
C ASP A 67 -10.83 3.55 23.68
N THR A 68 -11.99 4.07 23.29
CA THR A 68 -12.23 5.51 23.20
C THR A 68 -12.98 6.00 24.44
N GLU A 69 -12.34 6.82 25.27
CA GLU A 69 -13.00 7.60 26.34
C GLU A 69 -13.94 8.67 25.72
N PHE A 70 -15.04 8.24 25.11
CA PHE A 70 -16.12 9.14 24.74
C PHE A 70 -17.35 8.88 25.59
N HIS A 71 -17.73 9.90 26.35
CA HIS A 71 -19.07 10.02 26.92
C HIS A 71 -20.07 10.39 25.83
N PHE A 72 -20.34 9.48 24.89
CA PHE A 72 -21.59 9.54 24.15
C PHE A 72 -22.72 9.26 25.14
N GLN A 73 -23.72 10.15 25.20
CA GLN A 73 -24.93 9.89 25.99
C GLN A 73 -25.68 8.63 25.51
N ASP A 74 -25.28 8.05 24.36
CA ASP A 74 -25.89 6.84 23.81
C ASP A 74 -24.91 6.05 22.91
N LYS A 75 -23.84 5.50 23.51
CA LYS A 75 -22.84 4.64 22.84
C LYS A 75 -23.48 3.52 21.99
N GLU A 76 -24.57 2.93 22.48
CA GLU A 76 -25.29 1.88 21.76
C GLU A 76 -26.01 2.40 20.49
N LYS A 77 -26.67 3.57 20.55
CA LYS A 77 -27.25 4.18 19.33
C LYS A 77 -26.19 4.53 18.29
N TRP A 78 -25.00 4.94 18.72
CA TRP A 78 -23.90 5.24 17.83
C TRP A 78 -23.36 3.97 17.14
N ILE A 79 -23.10 2.90 17.90
CA ILE A 79 -22.72 1.58 17.36
C ILE A 79 -23.79 1.08 16.40
N GLN A 80 -25.07 1.23 16.76
CA GLN A 80 -26.18 0.82 15.92
C GLN A 80 -26.26 1.66 14.63
N SER A 81 -26.02 2.97 14.69
CA SER A 81 -25.97 3.83 13.49
C SER A 81 -24.84 3.45 12.55
N LEU A 82 -23.63 3.17 13.06
CA LEU A 82 -22.53 2.65 12.23
C LEU A 82 -22.86 1.29 11.64
N THR A 83 -23.46 0.40 12.43
CA THR A 83 -23.87 -0.93 11.98
C THR A 83 -24.92 -0.84 10.86
N GLU A 84 -25.90 0.06 10.97
CA GLU A 84 -26.90 0.30 9.92
C GLU A 84 -26.28 0.97 8.69
N LYS A 85 -25.38 1.94 8.84
CA LYS A 85 -24.62 2.53 7.72
C LYS A 85 -23.76 1.49 7.02
N ALA A 86 -23.10 0.60 7.78
CA ALA A 86 -22.31 -0.50 7.23
C ALA A 86 -23.15 -1.53 6.45
N LYS A 87 -24.45 -1.66 6.76
CA LYS A 87 -25.41 -2.45 5.95
C LYS A 87 -25.86 -1.76 4.67
N LEU A 88 -25.77 -0.42 4.61
CA LEU A 88 -26.10 0.39 3.44
C LEU A 88 -24.92 0.57 2.48
N LEU A 89 -23.70 0.37 2.97
CA LEU A 89 -22.55 0.11 2.11
C LEU A 89 -22.82 -1.20 1.35
N PRO A 90 -22.37 -1.33 0.08
CA PRO A 90 -22.43 -2.62 -0.60
C PRO A 90 -21.89 -3.69 0.36
N PRO A 91 -22.52 -4.88 0.40
CA PRO A 91 -22.13 -5.92 1.32
C PRO A 91 -20.61 -6.03 1.37
N LEU A 92 -20.02 -6.08 2.58
CA LEU A 92 -18.57 -6.18 2.83
C LEU A 92 -17.93 -7.46 2.25
N HIS A 93 -18.68 -8.15 1.37
CA HIS A 93 -18.49 -9.43 0.72
C HIS A 93 -17.75 -9.32 -0.62
N THR A 94 -17.53 -8.12 -1.13
CA THR A 94 -16.38 -7.84 -2.00
C THR A 94 -15.23 -7.52 -1.05
N PRO A 95 -14.00 -8.05 -1.21
CA PRO A 95 -12.89 -7.72 -0.32
C PRO A 95 -12.92 -6.21 -0.09
N LEU A 96 -13.08 -5.81 1.17
CA LEU A 96 -13.34 -4.45 1.66
C LEU A 96 -12.36 -3.38 1.12
N LEU A 97 -11.31 -3.84 0.45
CA LEU A 97 -10.20 -3.09 -0.10
C LEU A 97 -10.30 -2.93 -1.63
N PHE A 98 -11.11 -3.74 -2.33
CA PHE A 98 -11.19 -3.83 -3.79
C PHE A 98 -12.63 -4.07 -4.28
N PRO A 99 -13.61 -3.19 -3.97
CA PRO A 99 -15.01 -3.43 -4.29
C PRO A 99 -15.34 -3.42 -5.80
N GLU A 100 -14.42 -2.93 -6.64
CA GLU A 100 -14.59 -2.83 -8.10
C GLU A 100 -13.51 -3.58 -8.90
N GLN A 101 -12.42 -4.02 -8.25
CA GLN A 101 -11.30 -4.71 -8.90
C GLN A 101 -11.37 -6.20 -8.58
N THR A 102 -11.10 -7.06 -9.57
CA THR A 102 -11.02 -8.49 -9.30
C THR A 102 -9.66 -8.81 -8.68
N VAL A 103 -9.65 -9.49 -7.54
CA VAL A 103 -8.41 -9.96 -6.92
C VAL A 103 -7.88 -11.11 -7.77
N GLU A 104 -6.76 -10.89 -8.45
CA GLU A 104 -6.09 -11.89 -9.28
C GLU A 104 -5.38 -12.91 -8.39
N SER A 105 -4.69 -12.44 -7.34
CA SER A 105 -4.05 -13.34 -6.38
C SER A 105 -3.95 -12.74 -4.98
N CYS A 106 -3.94 -13.64 -3.99
CA CYS A 106 -3.82 -13.29 -2.58
C CYS A 106 -2.90 -14.30 -1.91
N GLN A 107 -1.88 -13.82 -1.20
CA GLN A 107 -0.88 -14.68 -0.57
C GLN A 107 -0.53 -14.18 0.83
N LEU A 108 -0.67 -15.04 1.84
CA LEU A 108 -0.08 -14.79 3.15
C LEU A 108 1.45 -14.87 3.04
N ILE A 109 2.13 -13.78 3.40
CA ILE A 109 3.59 -13.65 3.33
C ILE A 109 4.24 -14.05 4.64
N SER A 110 3.74 -13.51 5.75
CA SER A 110 4.29 -13.81 7.06
C SER A 110 3.24 -13.72 8.16
N VAL A 111 3.47 -14.45 9.23
CA VAL A 111 2.71 -14.34 10.47
C VAL A 111 3.69 -14.35 11.62
N ARG A 112 3.54 -13.41 12.53
CA ARG A 112 4.31 -13.36 13.76
C ARG A 112 3.42 -13.04 14.94
N LYS A 113 3.74 -13.61 16.09
CA LYS A 113 3.03 -13.32 17.34
C LYS A 113 3.46 -11.95 17.84
N VAL A 114 2.49 -11.11 18.19
CA VAL A 114 2.70 -9.78 18.77
C VAL A 114 1.86 -9.68 20.04
N LYS A 115 2.48 -9.91 21.20
CA LYS A 115 1.79 -10.00 22.50
C LYS A 115 0.68 -11.07 22.48
N ASP A 116 -0.58 -10.65 22.61
CA ASP A 116 -1.77 -11.50 22.70
C ASP A 116 -2.47 -11.70 21.34
N SER A 117 -1.94 -11.10 20.27
CA SER A 117 -2.44 -11.25 18.90
C SER A 117 -1.36 -11.79 17.97
N HIS A 118 -1.75 -12.04 16.72
CA HIS A 118 -0.83 -12.32 15.63
C HIS A 118 -0.92 -11.19 14.61
N LEU A 119 0.22 -10.78 14.10
CA LEU A 119 0.29 -9.92 12.93
C LEU A 119 0.53 -10.81 11.72
N ALA A 120 -0.40 -10.77 10.78
CA ALA A 120 -0.33 -11.43 9.49
C ALA A 120 -0.09 -10.36 8.42
N ILE A 121 0.84 -10.61 7.50
CA ILE A 121 1.07 -9.77 6.33
C ILE A 121 0.55 -10.55 5.12
N GLU A 122 -0.43 -9.98 4.45
CA GLU A 122 -1.02 -10.53 3.24
C GLU A 122 -0.69 -9.65 2.04
N ARG A 123 -0.36 -10.28 0.92
CA ARG A 123 -0.11 -9.62 -0.36
C ARG A 123 -1.28 -9.87 -1.29
N VAL A 124 -1.84 -8.81 -1.85
CA VAL A 124 -2.95 -8.84 -2.80
C VAL A 124 -2.49 -8.25 -4.11
N PHE A 125 -2.74 -8.97 -5.21
CA PHE A 125 -2.69 -8.45 -6.57
C PHE A 125 -4.10 -8.37 -7.11
N THR A 126 -4.44 -7.24 -7.67
CA THR A 126 -5.65 -7.05 -8.47
C THR A 126 -5.35 -7.25 -9.95
N ASP A 127 -6.41 -7.49 -10.72
CA ASP A 127 -6.41 -7.63 -12.17
C ASP A 127 -5.82 -6.44 -12.94
N ASP A 128 -5.85 -5.23 -12.37
CA ASP A 128 -5.19 -4.05 -12.93
C ASP A 128 -3.68 -3.96 -12.60
N GLY A 129 -3.13 -4.99 -11.96
CA GLY A 129 -1.72 -5.08 -11.58
C GLY A 129 -1.38 -4.35 -10.28
N THR A 130 -2.36 -3.79 -9.57
CA THR A 130 -2.10 -3.12 -8.29
C THR A 130 -1.64 -4.11 -7.24
N LEU A 131 -0.46 -3.84 -6.67
CA LEU A 131 0.03 -4.53 -5.50
C LEU A 131 -0.41 -3.83 -4.21
N THR A 132 -0.97 -4.61 -3.29
CA THR A 132 -1.24 -4.16 -1.92
C THR A 132 -0.70 -5.14 -0.90
N TYR A 133 -0.05 -4.64 0.15
CA TYR A 133 0.23 -5.41 1.36
C TYR A 133 -0.67 -4.95 2.51
N LEU A 134 -1.25 -5.92 3.20
CA LEU A 134 -2.19 -5.74 4.30
C LEU A 134 -1.59 -6.24 5.60
N TRP A 135 -1.58 -5.39 6.62
CA TRP A 135 -1.17 -5.76 7.96
C TRP A 135 -2.44 -6.09 8.74
N LEU A 136 -2.69 -7.39 8.88
CA LEU A 136 -3.83 -7.92 9.57
C LEU A 136 -3.44 -8.27 11.00
N THR A 137 -4.03 -7.61 11.98
CA THR A 137 -4.00 -8.13 13.35
C THR A 137 -5.09 -9.19 13.44
N ILE A 138 -4.70 -10.43 13.64
CA ILE A 138 -5.61 -11.56 13.81
C ILE A 138 -5.53 -12.09 15.25
N SER A 139 -6.69 -12.43 15.81
CA SER A 139 -6.82 -13.00 17.14
C SER A 139 -7.39 -14.41 17.05
N PRO A 140 -6.84 -15.41 17.76
CA PRO A 140 -7.43 -16.74 17.80
C PRO A 140 -8.83 -16.70 18.42
N LYS A 141 -9.72 -17.50 17.84
CA LYS A 141 -11.10 -17.75 18.29
C LYS A 141 -11.24 -19.18 18.81
N GLU A 142 -12.42 -19.50 19.34
CA GLU A 142 -12.77 -20.87 19.71
C GLU A 142 -12.66 -21.82 18.50
N ALA A 143 -12.39 -23.09 18.78
CA ALA A 143 -12.26 -24.16 17.77
C ALA A 143 -11.14 -23.99 16.73
N GLY A 144 -10.11 -23.17 17.01
CA GLY A 144 -8.93 -23.04 16.14
C GLY A 144 -9.13 -22.12 14.93
N SER A 145 -10.19 -21.31 14.93
CA SER A 145 -10.41 -20.26 13.93
C SER A 145 -9.66 -18.97 14.32
N PHE A 146 -9.49 -18.03 13.38
CA PHE A 146 -8.92 -16.71 13.63
C PHE A 146 -9.89 -15.62 13.19
N ALA A 147 -9.85 -14.47 13.86
CA ALA A 147 -10.58 -13.28 13.45
C ALA A 147 -9.64 -12.12 13.18
N VAL A 148 -9.86 -11.42 12.07
CA VAL A 148 -9.22 -10.13 11.81
C VAL A 148 -9.83 -9.10 12.76
N VAL A 149 -9.05 -8.64 13.74
CA VAL A 149 -9.46 -7.64 14.73
C VAL A 149 -8.99 -6.24 14.37
N ALA A 150 -7.97 -6.12 13.55
CA ALA A 150 -7.58 -4.88 12.89
C ALA A 150 -6.97 -5.16 11.52
N CYS A 151 -7.16 -4.23 10.60
CA CYS A 151 -6.48 -4.20 9.31
C CYS A 151 -5.85 -2.83 9.19
N GLU A 152 -4.54 -2.77 8.97
CA GLU A 152 -3.87 -1.57 8.51
C GLU A 152 -3.48 -1.82 7.05
N SER A 153 -4.18 -1.19 6.10
CA SER A 153 -3.76 -1.20 4.69
C SER A 153 -2.61 -0.21 4.54
N THR A 154 -1.42 -0.61 4.96
CA THR A 154 -0.27 0.29 5.03
C THR A 154 0.43 0.49 3.69
N LEU A 155 0.24 -0.42 2.73
CA LEU A 155 0.85 -0.34 1.39
C LEU A 155 -0.18 -0.71 0.32
N SER A 156 -0.94 0.24 -0.22
CA SER A 156 -1.75 -0.01 -1.42
C SER A 156 -1.20 0.78 -2.60
N GLY A 157 -0.89 0.12 -3.71
CA GLY A 157 -0.71 0.81 -4.99
C GLY A 157 -2.02 1.41 -5.52
N GLY A 158 -3.16 0.97 -4.97
CA GLY A 158 -4.50 1.40 -5.38
C GLY A 158 -4.83 2.79 -4.84
N GLU A 159 -5.76 3.46 -5.52
CA GLU A 159 -6.16 4.83 -5.21
C GLU A 159 -6.40 5.02 -3.70
N ILE A 160 -5.93 6.18 -3.22
CA ILE A 160 -6.09 6.79 -1.89
C ILE A 160 -7.45 6.47 -1.21
N SER A 161 -8.50 6.19 -1.98
CA SER A 161 -9.86 5.88 -1.56
C SER A 161 -10.02 4.68 -0.59
N ALA A 162 -9.30 3.56 -0.76
CA ALA A 162 -9.45 2.39 0.13
C ALA A 162 -8.87 2.66 1.53
N PHE A 163 -7.70 3.29 1.56
CA PHE A 163 -7.06 3.76 2.78
C PHE A 163 -7.88 4.87 3.46
N ILE A 164 -8.37 5.85 2.70
CA ILE A 164 -9.29 6.88 3.21
C ILE A 164 -10.52 6.24 3.84
N ARG A 165 -11.14 5.21 3.23
CA ARG A 165 -12.31 4.54 3.82
C ARG A 165 -12.00 3.89 5.17
N MET A 166 -10.82 3.29 5.33
CA MET A 166 -10.34 2.72 6.59
C MET A 166 -10.08 3.81 7.65
N LEU A 167 -9.51 4.95 7.25
CA LEU A 167 -9.35 6.10 8.15
C LEU A 167 -10.68 6.72 8.52
N LEU A 168 -11.55 6.95 7.54
CA LEU A 168 -12.89 7.46 7.75
C LEU A 168 -13.70 6.54 8.63
N THR A 169 -13.45 5.23 8.69
CA THR A 169 -14.09 4.34 9.69
C THR A 169 -13.47 4.47 11.07
N ARG A 170 -12.15 4.64 11.19
CA ARG A 170 -11.47 4.97 12.47
C ARG A 170 -11.90 6.34 13.03
N TYR A 171 -12.24 7.28 12.15
CA TYR A 171 -12.71 8.63 12.46
C TYR A 171 -14.22 8.84 12.16
N ALA A 172 -14.96 7.75 11.86
CA ALA A 172 -16.41 7.79 11.63
C ALA A 172 -17.24 8.25 12.85
N PRO A 173 -16.76 8.15 14.12
CA PRO A 173 -17.51 8.71 15.24
C PRO A 173 -17.85 10.19 15.14
N TRP A 174 -17.21 10.91 14.21
CA TRP A 174 -17.24 12.35 14.11
C TRP A 174 -18.11 12.87 12.96
N GLU A 175 -18.58 11.98 12.07
CA GLU A 175 -19.44 12.36 10.94
C GLU A 175 -20.92 12.40 11.36
N THR A 176 -21.61 13.49 11.00
CA THR A 176 -23.06 13.61 11.09
C THR A 176 -23.76 12.69 10.07
N PRO A 177 -25.09 12.48 10.17
CA PRO A 177 -25.84 11.65 9.22
C PRO A 177 -25.66 12.02 7.74
N ASP A 178 -25.35 13.28 7.44
CA ASP A 178 -25.09 13.87 6.12
C ASP A 178 -23.60 13.86 5.71
N GLY A 179 -22.72 13.24 6.51
CA GLY A 179 -21.28 13.14 6.22
C GLY A 179 -20.52 14.47 6.37
N MET A 180 -21.13 15.44 7.06
CA MET A 180 -20.52 16.67 7.53
C MET A 180 -19.96 16.44 8.94
N ILE A 181 -19.00 17.24 9.39
CA ILE A 181 -18.80 17.39 10.83
C ILE A 181 -19.84 18.40 11.28
N SER A 182 -20.55 18.15 12.38
CA SER A 182 -21.37 19.22 12.96
C SER A 182 -20.41 20.35 13.34
N ASP A 183 -20.78 21.62 13.14
CA ASP A 183 -19.93 22.77 13.54
C ASP A 183 -19.48 22.71 15.03
N GLN A 184 -20.10 21.83 15.83
CA GLN A 184 -19.74 21.53 17.19
C GLN A 184 -18.50 20.62 17.33
N ALA A 185 -18.13 19.80 16.34
CA ALA A 185 -16.96 18.92 16.42
C ALA A 185 -15.65 19.63 16.06
N GLU A 186 -15.63 20.58 15.12
CA GLU A 186 -14.46 21.43 14.86
C GLU A 186 -14.05 22.22 16.11
N ASN A 187 -15.04 22.65 16.89
CA ASN A 187 -14.85 23.37 18.15
C ASN A 187 -14.94 22.48 19.38
N ALA A 188 -15.06 21.16 19.24
CA ALA A 188 -15.15 20.27 20.38
C ALA A 188 -13.81 20.31 21.13
N PRO A 189 -13.79 20.75 22.40
CA PRO A 189 -12.57 20.75 23.22
C PRO A 189 -12.00 19.33 23.45
N ALA A 190 -12.70 18.28 23.00
CA ALA A 190 -12.32 16.88 23.17
C ALA A 190 -11.50 16.26 22.02
N LEU A 191 -11.36 16.93 20.87
CA LEU A 191 -10.52 16.42 19.77
C LEU A 191 -9.07 16.85 19.98
N SER A 192 -8.16 15.88 20.15
CA SER A 192 -6.72 16.13 20.20
C SER A 192 -6.26 16.89 18.96
N LEU A 193 -5.22 17.71 19.12
CA LEU A 193 -4.67 18.56 18.05
C LEU A 193 -4.34 17.75 16.78
N GLU A 194 -3.73 16.58 16.95
CA GLU A 194 -3.50 15.57 15.89
C GLU A 194 -4.76 15.30 15.06
N LYS A 195 -5.87 14.95 15.71
CA LYS A 195 -7.07 14.47 15.02
C LYS A 195 -7.66 15.59 14.16
N ARG A 196 -7.50 16.85 14.57
CA ARG A 196 -7.92 18.01 13.78
C ARG A 196 -7.09 18.13 12.50
N TYR A 197 -5.78 17.91 12.56
CA TYR A 197 -4.91 17.94 11.37
C TYR A 197 -5.20 16.78 10.42
N VAL A 198 -5.29 15.55 10.93
CA VAL A 198 -5.67 14.37 10.12
C VAL A 198 -6.99 14.63 9.41
N TYR A 199 -7.99 15.12 10.13
CA TYR A 199 -9.29 15.40 9.55
C TYR A 199 -9.25 16.52 8.49
N GLY A 200 -8.55 17.63 8.77
CA GLY A 200 -8.38 18.71 7.79
C GLY A 200 -7.71 18.23 6.50
N MET A 201 -6.70 17.36 6.63
CA MET A 201 -6.05 16.71 5.49
C MET A 201 -7.02 15.80 4.74
N LEU A 202 -7.81 14.97 5.44
CA LEU A 202 -8.81 14.10 4.80
C LEU A 202 -9.91 14.90 4.07
N GLN A 203 -10.35 16.03 4.60
CA GLN A 203 -11.33 16.90 3.94
C GLN A 203 -10.76 17.58 2.69
N ALA A 204 -9.52 18.05 2.75
CA ALA A 204 -8.82 18.59 1.58
C ALA A 204 -8.68 17.49 0.51
N LEU A 205 -8.28 16.28 0.92
CA LEU A 205 -8.10 15.14 0.03
C LEU A 205 -9.41 14.67 -0.62
N LYS A 206 -10.53 14.66 0.11
CA LYS A 206 -11.88 14.39 -0.45
C LYS A 206 -12.26 15.38 -1.55
N LYS A 207 -11.72 16.60 -1.50
CA LYS A 207 -11.91 17.64 -2.53
C LYS A 207 -10.79 17.63 -3.58
N MET A 208 -9.89 16.65 -3.54
CA MET A 208 -8.67 16.58 -4.35
C MET A 208 -7.78 17.84 -4.24
N ASP A 209 -7.84 18.54 -3.10
CA ASP A 209 -7.00 19.70 -2.81
C ASP A 209 -5.66 19.25 -2.21
N LEU A 210 -4.84 18.65 -3.08
CA LEU A 210 -3.52 18.08 -2.74
C LEU A 210 -2.56 19.13 -2.14
N LEU A 211 -2.68 20.38 -2.58
CA LEU A 211 -1.86 21.47 -2.08
C LEU A 211 -2.21 21.82 -0.63
N SER A 212 -3.50 21.90 -0.29
CA SER A 212 -3.90 22.12 1.11
C SER A 212 -3.46 20.99 2.02
N VAL A 213 -3.54 19.73 1.58
CA VAL A 213 -3.05 18.57 2.36
C VAL A 213 -1.57 18.73 2.69
N THR A 214 -0.75 19.00 1.68
CA THR A 214 0.71 19.14 1.82
C THR A 214 1.08 20.39 2.62
N GLN A 215 0.36 21.51 2.48
CA GLN A 215 0.56 22.71 3.31
C GLN A 215 0.24 22.48 4.78
N LEU A 216 -0.90 21.84 5.09
CA LEU A 216 -1.28 21.48 6.45
C LEU A 216 -0.19 20.62 7.11
N TYR A 217 0.36 19.65 6.38
CA TYR A 217 1.48 18.84 6.83
C TYR A 217 2.75 19.67 7.11
N MET A 218 3.10 20.59 6.20
CA MET A 218 4.29 21.42 6.38
C MET A 218 4.17 22.41 7.53
N GLN A 219 2.93 22.77 7.91
CA GLN A 219 2.58 23.68 8.99
C GLN A 219 2.18 22.96 10.29
N LEU A 220 2.41 21.65 10.42
CA LEU A 220 2.18 20.92 11.66
C LEU A 220 2.91 21.64 12.82
N PRO A 221 2.24 21.93 13.95
CA PRO A 221 2.85 22.62 15.06
C PRO A 221 3.84 21.69 15.79
N PRO A 222 4.88 22.23 16.46
CA PRO A 222 5.95 21.43 17.07
C PRO A 222 5.47 20.29 17.97
N GLU A 223 4.33 20.49 18.65
CA GLU A 223 3.67 19.52 19.54
C GLU A 223 3.28 18.22 18.84
N ILE A 224 3.10 18.25 17.52
CA ILE A 224 2.81 17.09 16.68
C ILE A 224 3.92 16.84 15.62
N GLN A 225 5.01 17.60 15.63
CA GLN A 225 6.15 17.36 14.73
C GLN A 225 7.11 16.27 15.23
N ASP A 226 7.23 16.08 16.55
CA ASP A 226 8.08 15.06 17.18
C ASP A 226 7.50 13.63 17.08
N LEU A 227 6.41 13.48 16.33
CA LEU A 227 5.68 12.24 16.16
C LEU A 227 6.36 11.34 15.12
N GLN A 228 7.54 10.82 15.47
CA GLN A 228 8.06 9.55 14.92
C GLN A 228 7.02 8.41 15.01
N SER A 229 5.90 8.63 15.71
CA SER A 229 4.79 7.74 16.03
C SER A 229 3.53 7.92 15.18
N GLN A 230 3.46 8.83 14.20
CA GLN A 230 2.27 8.95 13.33
C GLN A 230 2.55 8.79 11.84
N PRO A 231 2.91 7.56 11.41
CA PRO A 231 3.04 7.18 10.00
C PRO A 231 1.87 7.65 9.15
N LEU A 232 0.67 7.63 9.70
CA LEU A 232 -0.57 8.00 9.03
C LEU A 232 -0.55 9.42 8.44
N ILE A 233 -0.23 10.43 9.25
CA ILE A 233 -0.22 11.83 8.81
C ILE A 233 0.82 12.02 7.71
N ALA A 234 2.03 11.50 7.94
CA ALA A 234 3.12 11.56 6.98
C ALA A 234 2.76 10.84 5.66
N MET A 235 2.04 9.72 5.73
CA MET A 235 1.67 8.93 4.56
C MET A 235 0.61 9.65 3.71
N VAL A 236 -0.41 10.25 4.33
CA VAL A 236 -1.41 11.07 3.61
C VAL A 236 -0.75 12.27 2.91
N ALA A 237 0.19 12.93 3.61
CA ALA A 237 0.97 14.03 3.02
C ALA A 237 1.86 13.56 1.88
N LEU A 238 2.54 12.41 2.06
CA LEU A 238 3.41 11.79 1.06
C LEU A 238 2.64 11.48 -0.23
N GLN A 239 1.53 10.75 -0.15
CA GLN A 239 0.71 10.44 -1.33
C GLN A 239 0.22 11.71 -2.04
N SER A 240 -0.21 12.71 -1.26
CA SER A 240 -0.63 13.99 -1.83
C SER A 240 0.54 14.71 -2.52
N ALA A 241 1.74 14.66 -1.95
CA ALA A 241 2.94 15.25 -2.51
C ALA A 241 3.42 14.52 -3.77
N LEU A 242 3.35 13.19 -3.83
CA LEU A 242 3.64 12.40 -5.03
C LEU A 242 2.73 12.81 -6.17
N LYS A 243 1.40 12.83 -5.92
CA LYS A 243 0.44 13.23 -6.95
C LYS A 243 0.63 14.69 -7.38
N LEU A 244 0.95 15.57 -6.43
CA LEU A 244 1.26 16.97 -6.72
C LEU A 244 2.55 17.10 -7.54
N ASN A 245 3.53 16.23 -7.34
CA ASN A 245 4.78 16.18 -8.11
C ASN A 245 4.52 15.79 -9.56
N GLU A 246 3.67 14.79 -9.82
CA GLU A 246 3.25 14.40 -11.18
C GLU A 246 2.58 15.58 -11.91
N VAL A 247 1.66 16.27 -11.22
CA VAL A 247 0.99 17.48 -11.75
C VAL A 247 2.01 18.58 -12.02
N ALA A 248 2.95 18.83 -11.10
CA ALA A 248 3.99 19.83 -11.27
C ALA A 248 4.91 19.52 -12.45
N GLN A 249 5.28 18.25 -12.65
CA GLN A 249 6.14 17.81 -13.74
C GLN A 249 5.43 17.94 -15.09
N SER A 250 4.18 17.48 -15.20
CA SER A 250 3.38 17.61 -16.42
C SER A 250 3.12 19.06 -16.82
N GLN A 251 2.95 19.96 -15.83
CA GLN A 251 2.72 21.39 -16.04
C GLN A 251 3.99 22.25 -16.01
N GLN A 252 5.16 21.66 -15.79
CA GLN A 252 6.46 22.34 -15.67
C GLN A 252 6.48 23.45 -14.60
N ILE A 253 5.82 23.24 -13.45
CA ILE A 253 5.73 24.19 -12.34
C ILE A 253 6.82 23.89 -11.31
N GLU A 254 8.01 24.47 -11.52
CA GLU A 254 9.20 24.19 -10.70
C GLU A 254 9.00 24.44 -9.19
N GLY A 255 8.31 25.53 -8.83
CA GLY A 255 8.04 25.84 -7.42
C GLY A 255 7.18 24.78 -6.73
N LEU A 256 6.25 24.18 -7.46
CA LEU A 256 5.39 23.12 -6.96
C LEU A 256 6.14 21.80 -6.84
N LYS A 257 7.00 21.49 -7.83
CA LYS A 257 7.90 20.34 -7.83
C LYS A 257 8.86 20.36 -6.63
N GLN A 258 9.47 21.51 -6.34
CA GLN A 258 10.34 21.63 -5.16
C GLN A 258 9.56 21.49 -3.85
N PHE A 259 8.32 22.02 -3.80
CA PHE A 259 7.48 21.92 -2.62
C PHE A 259 7.04 20.47 -2.34
N SER A 260 6.63 19.72 -3.36
CA SER A 260 6.35 18.28 -3.23
C SER A 260 7.59 17.50 -2.80
N ALA A 261 8.74 17.71 -3.45
CA ALA A 261 10.00 17.06 -3.10
C ALA A 261 10.39 17.27 -1.63
N ASN A 262 10.28 18.52 -1.13
CA ASN A 262 10.54 18.84 0.27
C ASN A 262 9.57 18.11 1.22
N THR A 263 8.29 17.98 0.83
CA THR A 263 7.28 17.28 1.62
C THR A 263 7.58 15.78 1.71
N ILE A 264 7.96 15.16 0.59
CA ILE A 264 8.36 13.74 0.51
C ILE A 264 9.57 13.48 1.41
N GLN A 265 10.64 14.26 1.25
CA GLN A 265 11.85 14.13 2.06
C GLN A 265 11.57 14.31 3.55
N ARG A 266 10.72 15.27 3.91
CA ARG A 266 10.31 15.48 5.29
C ARG A 266 9.54 14.27 5.86
N ALA A 267 8.63 13.68 5.10
CA ALA A 267 7.91 12.47 5.52
C ALA A 267 8.86 11.29 5.80
N VAL A 268 9.83 11.07 4.91
CA VAL A 268 10.87 10.04 5.07
C VAL A 268 11.74 10.31 6.30
N GLN A 269 12.18 11.55 6.51
CA GLN A 269 13.01 11.93 7.66
C GLN A 269 12.27 11.79 9.00
N GLN A 270 10.98 12.12 9.05
CA GLN A 270 10.19 12.02 10.28
C GLN A 270 9.79 10.58 10.62
N CYS A 271 9.65 9.72 9.61
CA CYS A 271 9.20 8.33 9.77
C CYS A 271 10.15 7.32 9.09
N PRO A 272 11.46 7.30 9.44
CA PRO A 272 12.49 6.57 8.67
C PRO A 272 12.39 5.04 8.75
N LYS A 273 11.55 4.51 9.66
CA LYS A 273 11.31 3.06 9.83
C LYS A 273 9.88 2.67 9.47
N SER A 274 9.10 3.58 8.91
CA SER A 274 7.72 3.30 8.56
C SER A 274 7.67 2.54 7.24
N PRO A 275 7.14 1.30 7.21
CA PRO A 275 7.00 0.54 5.95
C PRO A 275 6.12 1.31 4.96
N SER A 276 5.03 1.95 5.41
CA SER A 276 4.19 2.81 4.55
C SER A 276 4.97 3.89 3.83
N ILE A 277 5.78 4.63 4.58
CA ILE A 277 6.56 5.72 4.00
C ILE A 277 7.60 5.18 3.03
N ALA A 278 8.26 4.08 3.37
CA ALA A 278 9.22 3.42 2.50
C ALA A 278 8.58 2.92 1.19
N PHE A 279 7.39 2.32 1.24
CA PHE A 279 6.69 1.80 0.06
C PHE A 279 6.26 2.88 -0.92
N TYR A 280 5.82 4.02 -0.43
CA TYR A 280 5.40 5.13 -1.30
C TYR A 280 6.54 6.05 -1.72
N SER A 281 7.77 5.87 -1.24
CA SER A 281 8.86 6.79 -1.55
C SER A 281 10.02 6.17 -2.33
N TRP A 282 10.18 4.85 -2.35
CA TRP A 282 11.29 4.21 -3.05
C TRP A 282 11.28 4.50 -4.56
N ASP A 283 10.11 4.46 -5.18
CA ASP A 283 9.87 4.76 -6.59
C ASP A 283 10.19 6.22 -6.91
N TRP A 284 9.74 7.15 -6.07
CA TRP A 284 10.05 8.56 -6.22
C TRP A 284 11.56 8.83 -6.14
N PHE A 285 12.28 8.19 -5.20
CA PHE A 285 13.73 8.31 -5.12
C PHE A 285 14.42 7.72 -6.34
N LEU A 286 13.93 6.59 -6.84
CA LEU A 286 14.42 5.96 -8.06
C LEU A 286 14.28 6.89 -9.28
N GLU A 287 13.07 7.42 -9.51
CA GLU A 287 12.76 8.34 -10.61
C GLU A 287 13.55 9.65 -10.54
N ASN A 288 13.92 10.10 -9.33
CA ASN A 288 14.73 11.31 -9.13
C ASN A 288 16.24 11.02 -9.08
N GLY A 289 16.68 9.84 -9.55
CA GLY A 289 18.08 9.50 -9.71
C GLY A 289 18.81 9.28 -8.38
N GLN A 290 18.09 8.86 -7.33
CA GLN A 290 18.63 8.54 -6.00
C GLN A 290 18.47 7.05 -5.68
N PRO A 291 19.08 6.13 -6.48
CA PRO A 291 18.88 4.69 -6.33
C PRO A 291 19.38 4.16 -4.98
N ASP A 292 20.42 4.76 -4.39
CA ASP A 292 20.89 4.35 -3.06
C ASP A 292 19.84 4.60 -1.97
N VAL A 293 19.14 5.74 -2.03
CA VAL A 293 18.07 6.05 -1.07
C VAL A 293 16.85 5.16 -1.32
N ALA A 294 16.54 4.84 -2.58
CA ALA A 294 15.50 3.87 -2.92
C ALA A 294 15.81 2.48 -2.35
N LEU A 295 17.06 2.00 -2.41
CA LEU A 295 17.48 0.74 -1.78
C LEU A 295 17.31 0.77 -0.26
N GLU A 296 17.63 1.90 0.39
CA GLU A 296 17.41 2.06 1.83
C GLU A 296 15.92 1.92 2.18
N GLN A 297 15.02 2.52 1.38
CA GLN A 297 13.57 2.37 1.57
C GLN A 297 13.13 0.91 1.38
N LEU A 298 13.57 0.25 0.31
CA LEU A 298 13.27 -1.17 0.09
C LEU A 298 13.80 -2.06 1.22
N GLN A 299 14.92 -1.71 1.83
CA GLN A 299 15.45 -2.43 2.99
C GLN A 299 14.55 -2.28 4.23
N VAL A 300 13.94 -1.10 4.45
CA VAL A 300 12.91 -0.92 5.50
C VAL A 300 11.72 -1.86 5.25
N LEU A 301 11.26 -1.97 4.00
CA LEU A 301 10.17 -2.89 3.64
C LEU A 301 10.54 -4.36 3.89
N LYS A 302 11.73 -4.79 3.45
CA LYS A 302 12.20 -6.16 3.63
C LYS A 302 12.36 -6.55 5.09
N GLN A 303 12.80 -5.62 5.95
CA GLN A 303 12.88 -5.87 7.38
C GLN A 303 11.51 -6.17 7.99
N GLU A 304 10.45 -5.58 7.45
CA GLU A 304 9.11 -5.69 7.99
C GLU A 304 8.27 -6.81 7.34
N ILE A 305 8.33 -6.95 6.01
CA ILE A 305 7.58 -7.94 5.22
C ILE A 305 8.32 -9.28 5.14
N GLY A 306 9.66 -9.23 5.07
CA GLY A 306 10.51 -10.39 4.77
C GLY A 306 10.95 -10.45 3.30
N ASN A 307 11.44 -11.61 2.88
CA ASN A 307 11.96 -11.85 1.53
C ASN A 307 10.83 -12.16 0.53
N ASP A 308 9.91 -11.22 0.36
CA ASP A 308 8.86 -11.34 -0.65
C ASP A 308 9.47 -11.20 -2.07
N PRO A 309 9.16 -12.11 -3.01
CA PRO A 309 9.74 -12.04 -4.36
C PRO A 309 9.38 -10.77 -5.14
N TYR A 310 8.29 -10.08 -4.80
CA TYR A 310 7.96 -8.79 -5.42
C TYR A 310 8.86 -7.66 -4.91
N LEU A 311 9.21 -7.67 -3.61
CA LEU A 311 10.23 -6.73 -3.12
C LEU A 311 11.59 -6.97 -3.78
N ALA A 312 11.90 -8.21 -4.17
CA ALA A 312 13.08 -8.53 -4.96
C ALA A 312 12.99 -7.95 -6.40
N LEU A 313 11.80 -7.86 -6.99
CA LEU A 313 11.59 -7.18 -8.28
C LEU A 313 11.82 -5.68 -8.18
N ASN A 314 11.25 -5.02 -7.17
CA ASN A 314 11.49 -3.59 -6.95
C ASN A 314 12.99 -3.32 -6.70
N GLU A 315 13.65 -4.18 -5.92
CA GLU A 315 15.11 -4.08 -5.72
C GLU A 315 15.86 -4.27 -7.04
N ALA A 316 15.46 -5.24 -7.86
CA ALA A 316 16.06 -5.43 -9.16
C ALA A 316 16.00 -4.17 -10.01
N GLU A 317 14.86 -3.48 -10.04
CA GLU A 317 14.68 -2.22 -10.75
C GLU A 317 15.65 -1.15 -10.26
N VAL A 318 15.77 -1.01 -8.93
CA VAL A 318 16.69 -0.04 -8.32
C VAL A 318 18.15 -0.37 -8.61
N LEU A 319 18.55 -1.65 -8.53
CA LEU A 319 19.91 -2.10 -8.88
C LEU A 319 20.22 -1.82 -10.35
N VAL A 320 19.26 -2.03 -11.25
CA VAL A 320 19.41 -1.71 -12.67
C VAL A 320 19.56 -0.21 -12.89
N ALA A 321 18.84 0.62 -12.14
CA ALA A 321 19.02 2.07 -12.16
C ALA A 321 20.38 2.52 -11.64
N LYS A 322 20.92 1.80 -10.66
CA LYS A 322 22.27 2.00 -10.13
C LYS A 322 23.39 1.53 -11.06
N GLY A 323 23.06 0.77 -12.12
CA GLY A 323 24.03 0.17 -13.05
C GLY A 323 24.52 -1.22 -12.63
N GLU A 324 23.96 -1.80 -11.57
CA GLU A 324 24.23 -3.15 -11.07
C GLU A 324 23.37 -4.18 -11.83
N THR A 325 23.39 -4.11 -13.16
CA THR A 325 22.46 -4.79 -14.06
C THR A 325 22.44 -6.32 -13.91
N GLN A 326 23.60 -6.94 -13.68
CA GLN A 326 23.69 -8.40 -13.53
C GLN A 326 23.01 -8.88 -12.25
N GLU A 327 23.16 -8.15 -11.15
CA GLU A 327 22.54 -8.50 -9.87
C GLU A 327 21.03 -8.33 -9.96
N GLY A 328 20.57 -7.20 -10.52
CA GLY A 328 19.16 -6.98 -10.80
C GLY A 328 18.56 -8.09 -11.67
N TYR A 329 19.25 -8.52 -12.73
CA TYR A 329 18.77 -9.62 -13.59
C TYR A 329 18.61 -10.96 -12.84
N GLU A 330 19.53 -11.29 -11.92
CA GLU A 330 19.38 -12.49 -11.11
C GLU A 330 18.19 -12.42 -10.16
N LEU A 331 17.89 -11.23 -9.60
CA LEU A 331 16.67 -11.02 -8.80
C LEU A 331 15.41 -11.17 -9.64
N VAL A 332 15.36 -10.61 -10.85
CA VAL A 332 14.22 -10.79 -11.78
C VAL A 332 13.99 -12.28 -12.06
N LYS A 333 15.04 -13.05 -12.35
CA LYS A 333 14.92 -14.50 -12.59
C LYS A 333 14.39 -15.25 -11.37
N GLN A 334 14.87 -14.92 -10.18
CA GLN A 334 14.39 -15.52 -8.93
C GLN A 334 12.92 -15.19 -8.67
N ALA A 335 12.52 -13.95 -8.95
CA ALA A 335 11.14 -13.51 -8.81
C ALA A 335 10.21 -14.18 -9.83
N MET A 336 10.58 -14.27 -11.11
CA MET A 336 9.83 -15.02 -12.13
C MET A 336 9.61 -16.48 -11.72
N LYS A 337 10.64 -17.13 -11.15
CA LYS A 337 10.51 -18.52 -10.67
C LYS A 337 9.50 -18.66 -9.52
N SER A 338 9.36 -17.63 -8.69
CA SER A 338 8.57 -17.67 -7.46
C SER A 338 7.14 -17.16 -7.65
N LEU A 339 6.98 -16.11 -8.47
CA LEU A 339 5.70 -15.45 -8.74
C LEU A 339 5.00 -15.98 -9.99
N GLY A 340 5.73 -16.64 -10.88
CA GLY A 340 5.22 -17.06 -12.18
C GLY A 340 5.29 -15.94 -13.22
N ASP A 341 4.38 -15.99 -14.19
CA ASP A 341 4.30 -15.01 -15.27
C ASP A 341 3.67 -13.71 -14.74
N ILE A 342 4.49 -12.77 -14.27
CA ILE A 342 4.08 -11.40 -13.92
C ILE A 342 4.67 -10.41 -14.92
N GLN A 343 3.83 -9.53 -15.46
CA GLN A 343 4.16 -8.54 -16.48
C GLN A 343 5.42 -7.73 -16.15
N THR A 344 5.50 -7.20 -14.93
CA THR A 344 6.63 -6.42 -14.42
C THR A 344 7.97 -7.13 -14.57
N CYS A 345 8.02 -8.46 -14.40
CA CYS A 345 9.27 -9.20 -14.58
C CYS A 345 9.80 -9.09 -16.02
N TYR A 346 8.91 -9.21 -17.00
CA TYR A 346 9.27 -9.13 -18.42
C TYR A 346 9.70 -7.71 -18.80
N LEU A 347 9.01 -6.70 -18.26
CA LEU A 347 9.34 -5.29 -18.51
C LEU A 347 10.69 -4.88 -17.90
N ILE A 348 10.99 -5.31 -16.67
CA ILE A 348 12.30 -5.08 -16.05
C ILE A 348 13.40 -5.82 -16.82
N ALA A 349 13.16 -7.07 -17.26
CA ALA A 349 14.10 -7.79 -18.11
C ALA A 349 14.35 -7.04 -19.43
N ALA A 350 13.32 -6.54 -20.10
CA ALA A 350 13.47 -5.74 -21.31
C ALA A 350 14.28 -4.45 -21.06
N SER A 351 14.01 -3.73 -19.96
CA SER A 351 14.74 -2.52 -19.54
C SER A 351 16.23 -2.80 -19.30
N ILE A 352 16.55 -3.93 -18.65
CA ILE A 352 17.92 -4.43 -18.44
C ILE A 352 18.68 -4.52 -19.77
N TYR A 353 18.10 -5.21 -20.76
CA TYR A 353 18.74 -5.36 -22.07
C TYR A 353 18.78 -4.05 -22.87
N ALA A 354 17.77 -3.20 -22.72
CA ALA A 354 17.72 -1.90 -23.39
C ALA A 354 18.88 -1.00 -22.94
N ARG A 355 19.12 -0.93 -21.62
CA ARG A 355 20.24 -0.20 -21.02
C ARG A 355 21.60 -0.77 -21.43
N GLY A 356 21.68 -2.09 -21.64
CA GLY A 356 22.87 -2.78 -22.14
C GLY A 356 23.11 -2.63 -23.65
N GLY A 357 22.18 -2.02 -24.40
CA GLY A 357 22.24 -1.89 -25.85
C GLY A 357 21.95 -3.19 -26.62
N ASP A 358 21.46 -4.24 -25.96
CA ASP A 358 21.07 -5.50 -26.60
C ASP A 358 19.58 -5.44 -27.02
N TYR A 359 19.31 -4.62 -28.02
CA TYR A 359 17.95 -4.35 -28.48
C TYR A 359 17.21 -5.57 -29.03
N LYS A 360 17.93 -6.61 -29.46
CA LYS A 360 17.31 -7.89 -29.86
C LYS A 360 16.72 -8.58 -28.65
N SER A 361 17.48 -8.70 -27.56
CA SER A 361 16.96 -9.26 -26.31
C SER A 361 15.86 -8.38 -25.73
N THR A 362 15.95 -7.05 -25.85
CA THR A 362 14.85 -6.14 -25.49
C THR A 362 13.56 -6.47 -26.23
N THR A 363 13.60 -6.57 -27.57
CA THR A 363 12.41 -6.94 -28.36
C THR A 363 11.88 -8.32 -27.99
N HIS A 364 12.77 -9.29 -27.74
CA HIS A 364 12.36 -10.63 -27.33
C HIS A 364 11.52 -10.61 -26.04
N TRP A 365 11.98 -9.89 -25.01
CA TRP A 365 11.25 -9.81 -23.73
C TRP A 365 9.94 -9.04 -23.85
N LEU A 366 9.90 -7.97 -24.67
CA LEU A 366 8.65 -7.26 -24.98
C LEU A 366 7.66 -8.17 -25.71
N GLU A 367 8.09 -8.89 -26.76
CA GLU A 367 7.25 -9.86 -27.48
C GLU A 367 6.73 -10.96 -26.54
N GLN A 368 7.55 -11.46 -25.61
CA GLN A 368 7.08 -12.43 -24.60
C GLN A 368 6.01 -11.82 -23.69
N ALA A 369 6.18 -10.56 -23.25
CA ALA A 369 5.17 -9.87 -22.45
C ALA A 369 3.86 -9.69 -23.24
N GLU A 370 3.94 -9.30 -24.52
CA GLU A 370 2.75 -9.11 -25.37
C GLU A 370 1.99 -10.43 -25.54
N ILE A 371 2.69 -11.54 -25.81
CA ILE A 371 2.08 -12.86 -25.98
C ILE A 371 1.45 -13.36 -24.67
N LYS A 372 2.11 -13.12 -23.54
CA LYS A 372 1.69 -13.67 -22.24
C LYS A 372 0.50 -12.95 -21.64
N PHE A 373 0.44 -11.62 -21.78
CA PHE A 373 -0.55 -10.77 -21.14
C PHE A 373 -1.57 -10.19 -22.13
N ASP A 374 -1.53 -10.62 -23.39
CA ASP A 374 -2.40 -10.13 -24.47
C ASP A 374 -2.48 -8.59 -24.51
N THR A 375 -1.35 -7.94 -24.23
CA THR A 375 -1.24 -6.49 -24.08
C THR A 375 -0.27 -5.97 -25.13
N LYS A 376 -0.65 -4.93 -25.88
CA LYS A 376 0.28 -4.25 -26.80
C LYS A 376 0.96 -3.10 -26.09
N TYR A 377 2.27 -2.98 -26.24
CA TYR A 377 3.02 -1.88 -25.64
C TYR A 377 3.36 -0.80 -26.67
N HIS A 378 3.06 0.44 -26.31
CA HIS A 378 3.54 1.62 -27.02
C HIS A 378 4.56 2.31 -26.12
N LEU A 379 5.85 2.25 -26.50
CA LEU A 379 6.91 2.81 -25.66
C LEU A 379 7.02 4.33 -25.76
N ASP A 380 6.19 4.96 -26.59
CA ASP A 380 6.05 6.42 -26.64
C ASP A 380 5.55 7.00 -25.30
N ASP A 381 4.94 6.16 -24.45
CA ASP A 381 4.53 6.50 -23.08
C ASP A 381 5.64 6.32 -22.04
N LEU A 382 6.76 5.69 -22.40
CA LEU A 382 7.88 5.44 -21.47
C LEU A 382 8.85 6.61 -21.48
N SER A 383 8.70 7.48 -20.48
CA SER A 383 9.54 8.67 -20.28
C SER A 383 10.97 8.38 -19.77
N ASP A 384 11.31 7.12 -19.46
CA ASP A 384 12.66 6.78 -19.00
C ASP A 384 13.69 6.88 -20.14
N THR A 385 14.73 7.69 -19.90
CA THR A 385 15.92 7.84 -20.74
C THR A 385 16.53 6.52 -21.22
N ALA A 386 16.39 5.44 -20.45
CA ALA A 386 16.87 4.11 -20.80
C ALA A 386 16.27 3.58 -22.12
N TRP A 387 15.03 3.97 -22.45
CA TRP A 387 14.34 3.51 -23.66
C TRP A 387 14.68 4.36 -24.88
N LYS A 388 15.23 5.56 -24.70
CA LYS A 388 15.47 6.49 -25.80
C LYS A 388 16.30 5.88 -26.93
N SER A 389 17.44 5.26 -26.59
CA SER A 389 18.31 4.64 -27.59
C SER A 389 17.70 3.38 -28.21
N PHE A 390 16.82 2.68 -27.48
CA PHE A 390 16.05 1.57 -28.02
C PHE A 390 14.98 2.02 -29.02
N ILE A 391 14.23 3.08 -28.71
CA ILE A 391 13.18 3.64 -29.59
C ILE A 391 13.78 4.11 -30.94
N GLU A 392 15.01 4.62 -30.90
CA GLU A 392 15.77 5.02 -32.09
C GLU A 392 16.38 3.83 -32.87
N SER A 393 16.34 2.61 -32.32
CA SER A 393 16.94 1.41 -32.91
C SER A 393 16.12 0.82 -34.06
N ARG A 394 16.79 0.04 -34.92
CA ARG A 394 16.12 -0.70 -36.00
C ARG A 394 15.20 -1.78 -35.44
N GLU A 395 15.62 -2.44 -34.36
CA GLU A 395 14.90 -3.50 -33.68
C GLU A 395 13.52 -3.02 -33.19
N TYR A 396 13.44 -1.82 -32.60
CA TYR A 396 12.15 -1.23 -32.20
C TYR A 396 11.23 -0.99 -33.40
N GLN A 397 11.74 -0.42 -34.49
CA GLN A 397 10.94 -0.18 -35.71
C GLN A 397 10.40 -1.49 -36.32
N GLU A 398 11.22 -2.54 -36.32
CA GLU A 398 10.80 -3.87 -36.79
C GLU A 398 9.73 -4.47 -35.88
N TRP A 399 9.91 -4.41 -34.55
CA TRP A 399 8.94 -4.89 -33.57
C TRP A 399 7.60 -4.15 -33.67
N GLN A 400 7.60 -2.81 -33.68
CA GLN A 400 6.39 -2.00 -33.84
C GLN A 400 5.62 -2.33 -35.13
N SER A 401 6.33 -2.57 -36.25
CA SER A 401 5.69 -2.94 -37.51
C SER A 401 4.96 -4.30 -37.47
N LYS A 402 5.42 -5.23 -36.61
CA LYS A 402 4.76 -6.52 -36.39
C LYS A 402 3.56 -6.36 -35.46
N SER A 403 3.71 -5.66 -34.34
CA SER A 403 2.65 -5.46 -33.34
C SER A 403 1.48 -4.63 -33.89
N SER A 404 1.73 -3.80 -34.90
CA SER A 404 0.71 -2.99 -35.60
C SER A 404 -0.17 -3.78 -36.58
N LYS A 405 0.21 -4.99 -37.00
CA LYS A 405 -0.64 -5.77 -37.91
C LYS A 405 -1.83 -6.33 -37.12
N PRO A 406 -3.09 -6.02 -37.48
CA PRO A 406 -4.23 -6.71 -36.90
C PRO A 406 -4.06 -8.21 -37.16
N ALA A 407 -4.35 -9.03 -36.15
CA ALA A 407 -4.32 -10.48 -36.30
C ALA A 407 -5.20 -10.84 -37.50
N ALA A 408 -4.61 -11.48 -38.52
CA ALA A 408 -5.22 -11.67 -39.84
C ALA A 408 -6.35 -12.72 -39.85
N GLY A 409 -7.25 -12.69 -38.86
CA GLY A 409 -8.25 -13.74 -38.63
C GLY A 409 -9.61 -13.28 -38.11
N ASP A 410 -9.86 -11.99 -37.94
CA ASP A 410 -11.18 -11.48 -37.49
C ASP A 410 -12.06 -11.01 -38.66
N GLU A 411 -12.02 -11.73 -39.78
CA GLU A 411 -12.90 -11.53 -40.95
C GLU A 411 -14.28 -12.22 -40.77
N SER A 412 -14.68 -12.59 -39.54
CA SER A 412 -15.93 -13.34 -39.29
C SER A 412 -17.16 -12.51 -38.93
N SER A 413 -17.08 -11.18 -39.00
CA SER A 413 -18.24 -10.30 -38.85
C SER A 413 -18.48 -9.47 -40.11
N GLU A 414 -19.13 -10.08 -41.10
CA GLU A 414 -19.98 -9.34 -42.05
C GLU A 414 -21.46 -9.49 -41.63
N PRO A 415 -22.28 -8.43 -41.84
CA PRO A 415 -23.63 -8.26 -41.29
C PRO A 415 -24.72 -9.18 -41.88
#